data_AF-M5T8U5-F1
#
_entry.id   AF-M5T8U5-F1
#
_cell.length_a   1.000
_cell.length_b   1.000
_cell.length_c   1.000
_cell.angle_alpha   90.00
_cell.angle_beta   90.00
_cell.angle_gamma   90.00
#
_symmetry.space_group_name_H-M   'P 1'
#
loop_
_entity.id
_entity.type
_entity.pdbx_description
1 polymer ?
#
loop_
_entity_poly.entity_id
_entity_poly.type
_entity_poly.pdbx_seq_one_letter_code
_entity_poly.pdbx_strand_id
1 'polypeptide(L)'
;MSSLTSKAIAYFKPCVRDGDNTSAVKLSREEAPVMTAVGNGLVVAYLVDDGDSFVYIQFRDLDNDEVTEHELHHIGIRNLLRMTTAGALRIKPCGNAFMATLDGNFEASLLLPNLLWRNHFRQFVSGDYLVAIPNRDILVFCARSSTDGRTDLLKAVEAQRDSDDHPLSCELFVRRDSEWLVEGDA
;
A
#
# COMPACT_ATOMS: atom_id res chain seq x y z
N MET A 1 29.08 -1.37 -1.42
CA MET A 1 28.21 -0.37 -0.77
C MET A 1 26.78 -0.68 -1.17
N SER A 2 25.80 -0.55 -0.27
CA SER A 2 24.38 -0.71 -0.63
C SER A 2 23.94 0.52 -1.42
N SER A 3 23.38 0.33 -2.62
CA SER A 3 22.86 1.42 -3.45
C SER A 3 21.58 2.02 -2.83
N LEU A 4 21.17 3.23 -3.22
CA LEU A 4 19.98 3.86 -2.63
C LEU A 4 18.71 3.06 -3.00
N THR A 5 18.57 2.72 -4.28
CA THR A 5 17.47 1.91 -4.82
C THR A 5 17.35 0.54 -4.14
N SER A 6 18.46 -0.08 -3.73
CA SER A 6 18.42 -1.38 -3.03
C SER A 6 17.70 -1.36 -1.68
N LYS A 7 17.55 -0.18 -1.07
CA LYS A 7 16.85 0.05 0.20
C LYS A 7 15.39 0.48 0.01
N ALA A 8 14.95 0.70 -1.22
CA ALA A 8 13.61 1.18 -1.51
C ALA A 8 12.52 0.24 -0.93
N ILE A 9 11.46 0.83 -0.40
CA ILE A 9 10.27 0.17 0.13
C ILE A 9 9.07 0.69 -0.67
N ALA A 10 8.23 -0.21 -1.17
CA ALA A 10 7.02 0.16 -1.90
C ALA A 10 5.98 0.75 -0.95
N TYR A 11 5.40 1.90 -1.31
CA TYR A 11 4.51 2.70 -0.49
C TYR A 11 3.29 3.17 -1.30
N PHE A 12 2.07 2.88 -0.83
CA PHE A 12 0.86 3.34 -1.51
C PHE A 12 0.57 4.82 -1.31
N LYS A 13 0.10 5.45 -2.39
CA LYS A 13 -0.42 6.81 -2.41
C LYS A 13 -1.67 6.91 -3.26
N PRO A 14 -2.56 7.89 -2.98
CA PRO A 14 -3.58 8.26 -3.94
C PRO A 14 -2.89 8.82 -5.20
N CYS A 15 -3.47 8.49 -6.34
CA CYS A 15 -3.12 9.12 -7.61
C CYS A 15 -3.68 10.54 -7.58
N VAL A 16 -2.79 11.53 -7.41
CA VAL A 16 -3.18 12.93 -7.54
C VAL A 16 -3.44 13.19 -9.02
N ARG A 17 -4.67 13.55 -9.36
CA ARG A 17 -5.02 13.95 -10.73
C ARG A 17 -4.60 15.41 -10.91
N ASP A 18 -3.95 15.70 -12.04
CA ASP A 18 -3.69 17.08 -12.47
C ASP A 18 -5.03 17.81 -12.58
N GLY A 19 -5.35 18.66 -11.60
CA GLY A 19 -6.67 19.28 -11.46
C GLY A 19 -7.02 19.71 -10.03
N ASP A 20 -6.35 19.14 -9.01
CA ASP A 20 -6.39 19.71 -7.67
C ASP A 20 -5.69 21.07 -7.68
N ASN A 21 -6.38 22.09 -7.17
CA ASN A 21 -6.04 23.51 -7.25
C ASN A 21 -4.80 23.91 -6.40
N THR A 22 -3.93 22.95 -6.10
CA THR A 22 -2.66 23.17 -5.42
C THR A 22 -1.62 23.59 -6.45
N SER A 23 -0.83 24.63 -6.13
CA SER A 23 0.30 25.05 -6.95
C SER A 23 1.29 23.89 -7.08
N ALA A 24 1.14 23.07 -8.11
CA ALA A 24 2.00 21.93 -8.36
C ALA A 24 3.41 22.44 -8.68
N VAL A 25 4.37 22.11 -7.82
CA VAL A 25 5.78 22.35 -8.11
C VAL A 25 6.14 21.46 -9.29
N LYS A 26 6.47 22.08 -10.43
CA LYS A 26 6.96 21.36 -11.60
C LYS A 26 8.41 20.93 -11.33
N LEU A 27 8.60 19.65 -11.07
CA LEU A 27 9.92 19.04 -10.97
C LEU A 27 10.43 18.69 -12.38
N SER A 28 11.75 18.73 -12.55
CA SER A 28 12.39 18.09 -13.70
C SER A 28 12.16 16.58 -13.63
N ARG A 29 12.27 15.87 -14.78
CA ARG A 29 12.09 14.42 -14.79
C ARG A 29 13.04 13.71 -13.82
N GLU A 30 14.31 14.13 -13.80
CA GLU A 30 15.36 13.56 -12.94
C GLU A 30 15.04 13.70 -11.45
N GLU A 31 14.39 14.80 -11.06
CA GLU A 31 14.00 15.09 -9.68
C GLU A 31 12.59 14.62 -9.35
N ALA A 32 11.82 14.15 -10.32
CA ALA A 32 10.50 13.60 -10.08
C ALA A 32 10.61 12.27 -9.33
N PRO A 33 9.75 12.02 -8.33
CA PRO A 33 9.65 10.71 -7.72
C PRO A 33 9.27 9.65 -8.75
N VAL A 34 9.87 8.47 -8.65
CA VAL A 34 9.44 7.32 -9.44
C VAL A 34 8.12 6.81 -8.86
N MET A 35 7.09 6.72 -9.69
CA MET A 35 5.77 6.24 -9.30
C MET A 35 5.23 5.24 -10.32
N THR A 36 4.63 4.15 -9.85
CA THR A 36 4.02 3.13 -10.70
C THR A 36 2.52 3.08 -10.47
N ALA A 37 1.73 3.31 -11.51
CA ALA A 37 0.27 3.19 -11.44
C ALA A 37 -0.14 1.73 -11.23
N VAL A 38 -1.10 1.49 -10.33
CA VAL A 38 -1.62 0.14 -10.02
C VAL A 38 -3.14 0.02 -10.19
N GLY A 39 -3.79 1.07 -10.73
CA GLY A 39 -5.24 1.12 -10.89
C GLY A 39 -5.96 1.68 -9.66
N ASN A 40 -7.29 1.75 -9.74
CA ASN A 40 -8.19 2.20 -8.66
C ASN A 40 -7.86 3.56 -8.04
N GLY A 41 -7.24 4.46 -8.82
CA GLY A 41 -6.78 5.75 -8.31
C GLY A 41 -5.63 5.65 -7.30
N LEU A 42 -4.85 4.57 -7.33
CA LEU A 42 -3.69 4.35 -6.48
C LEU A 42 -2.40 4.28 -7.32
N VAL A 43 -1.31 4.74 -6.72
CA VAL A 43 0.05 4.61 -7.24
C VAL A 43 0.97 4.06 -6.15
N VAL A 44 2.04 3.39 -6.57
CA VAL A 44 3.14 2.98 -5.72
C VAL A 44 4.27 3.97 -5.88
N ALA A 45 4.64 4.64 -4.79
CA ALA A 45 5.89 5.35 -4.65
C ALA A 45 6.93 4.45 -3.98
N TYR A 46 8.20 4.84 -4.07
CA TYR A 46 9.32 4.09 -3.49
C TYR A 46 10.06 4.98 -2.51
N LEU A 47 10.13 4.54 -1.25
CA LEU A 47 10.69 5.32 -0.15
C LEU A 47 11.93 4.63 0.42
N VAL A 48 12.89 5.42 0.88
CA VAL A 48 13.99 4.97 1.73
C VAL A 48 13.81 5.62 3.10
N ASP A 49 13.87 4.81 4.14
CA ASP A 49 13.94 5.28 5.52
C ASP A 49 15.36 5.77 5.83
N ASP A 50 15.50 7.06 6.13
CA ASP A 50 16.75 7.70 6.53
C ASP A 50 16.86 7.86 8.07
N GLY A 51 15.95 7.22 8.82
CA GLY A 51 15.88 7.25 10.29
C GLY A 51 14.99 8.37 10.83
N ASP A 52 15.11 9.58 10.26
CA ASP A 52 14.31 10.74 10.67
C ASP A 52 13.13 11.03 9.73
N SER A 53 13.21 10.55 8.49
CA SER A 53 12.21 10.81 7.46
C SER A 53 12.24 9.77 6.34
N PHE A 54 11.21 9.79 5.51
CA PHE A 54 11.18 9.01 4.27
C PHE A 54 11.60 9.87 3.08
N VAL A 55 12.56 9.37 2.32
CA VAL A 55 13.06 10.00 1.09
C VAL A 55 12.51 9.24 -0.11
N TYR A 56 11.96 9.96 -1.10
CA TYR A 56 11.51 9.35 -2.35
C TYR A 56 12.71 8.96 -3.22
N ILE A 57 12.64 7.78 -3.82
CA ILE A 57 13.49 7.45 -4.97
C ILE A 57 13.04 8.30 -6.16
N GLN A 58 14.00 8.99 -6.77
CA GLN A 58 13.82 9.84 -7.94
C GLN A 58 14.44 9.19 -9.17
N PHE A 59 14.09 9.66 -10.38
CA PHE A 59 14.62 9.07 -11.62
C PHE A 59 16.14 9.14 -11.71
N ARG A 60 16.79 10.19 -11.20
CA ARG A 60 18.26 10.26 -11.13
C ARG A 60 18.89 9.12 -10.35
N ASP A 61 18.19 8.58 -9.35
CA ASP A 61 18.71 7.49 -8.51
C ASP A 61 18.67 6.16 -9.27
N LEU A 62 17.73 5.99 -10.19
CA LEU A 62 17.68 4.86 -11.12
C LEU A 62 18.89 4.86 -12.05
N ASP A 63 19.21 6.02 -12.64
CA ASP A 63 20.35 6.19 -13.55
C ASP A 63 21.68 5.96 -12.81
N ASN A 64 21.82 6.50 -11.60
CA ASN A 64 23.03 6.34 -10.77
C ASN A 64 23.26 4.89 -10.32
N ASP A 65 22.19 4.16 -10.02
CA ASP A 65 22.27 2.79 -9.53
C ASP A 65 22.15 1.74 -10.65
N GLU A 66 21.96 2.17 -11.90
CA GLU A 66 21.71 1.33 -13.08
C GLU A 66 20.50 0.38 -12.90
N VAL A 67 19.42 0.88 -12.30
CA VAL A 67 18.20 0.11 -11.98
C VAL A 67 17.03 0.59 -12.83
N THR A 68 16.26 -0.34 -13.41
CA THR A 68 15.03 0.01 -14.13
C THR A 68 13.85 0.25 -13.18
N GLU A 69 12.83 0.99 -13.60
CA GLU A 69 11.58 1.17 -12.83
C GLU A 69 10.94 -0.17 -12.44
N HIS A 70 10.99 -1.15 -13.35
CA HIS A 70 10.48 -2.49 -13.10
C HIS A 70 11.28 -3.22 -12.01
N GLU A 71 12.60 -3.13 -12.03
CA GLU A 71 13.45 -3.71 -10.97
C GLU A 71 13.24 -3.00 -9.64
N LEU A 72 13.11 -1.66 -9.65
CA LEU A 72 12.77 -0.88 -8.45
C LEU A 72 11.44 -1.36 -7.84
N HIS A 73 10.43 -1.62 -8.66
CA HIS A 73 9.14 -2.15 -8.20
C HIS A 73 9.32 -3.48 -7.46
N HIS A 74 10.08 -4.40 -8.04
CA HIS A 74 10.37 -5.70 -7.43
C HIS A 74 11.20 -5.57 -6.14
N ILE A 75 12.18 -4.67 -6.12
CA ILE A 75 12.99 -4.38 -4.92
C ILE A 75 12.09 -3.83 -3.80
N GLY A 76 11.24 -2.85 -4.12
CA GLY A 76 10.31 -2.23 -3.18
C GLY A 76 9.36 -3.23 -2.52
N ILE A 77 8.70 -4.07 -3.32
CA ILE A 77 7.79 -5.11 -2.82
C ILE A 77 8.55 -6.15 -1.99
N ARG A 78 9.74 -6.55 -2.42
CA ARG A 78 10.56 -7.51 -1.68
C ARG A 78 10.98 -6.95 -0.32
N ASN A 79 11.39 -5.69 -0.25
CA ASN A 79 11.80 -5.06 1.00
C ASN A 79 10.61 -4.87 1.94
N LEU A 80 9.46 -4.45 1.42
CA LEU A 80 8.20 -4.42 2.18
C LEU A 80 7.84 -5.80 2.76
N LEU A 81 7.93 -6.86 1.95
CA LEU A 81 7.68 -8.22 2.41
C LEU A 81 8.68 -8.63 3.52
N ARG A 82 9.96 -8.25 3.42
CA ARG A 82 10.96 -8.55 4.45
C ARG A 82 10.61 -7.92 5.80
N MET A 83 10.05 -6.72 5.82
CA MET A 83 9.57 -6.07 7.05
C MET A 83 8.56 -6.95 7.78
N THR A 84 7.69 -7.66 7.05
CA THR A 84 6.71 -8.58 7.65
C THR A 84 7.36 -9.80 8.29
N THR A 85 8.43 -10.33 7.68
CA THR A 85 9.13 -11.53 8.14
C THR A 85 10.06 -11.27 9.33
N ALA A 86 10.47 -10.02 9.55
CA ALA A 86 11.25 -9.61 10.73
C ALA A 86 10.45 -9.62 12.04
N GLY A 87 9.24 -10.20 12.02
CA GLY A 87 8.38 -10.31 13.18
C GLY A 87 7.70 -8.99 13.56
N ALA A 88 7.57 -8.04 12.63
CA ALA A 88 6.81 -6.79 12.87
C ALA A 88 5.31 -6.97 12.57
N LEU A 89 4.96 -7.80 11.57
CA LEU A 89 3.56 -8.00 11.18
C LEU A 89 2.76 -8.65 12.32
N ARG A 90 1.63 -8.02 12.69
CA ARG A 90 0.65 -8.56 13.63
C ARG A 90 -0.73 -8.50 13.01
N ILE A 91 -1.53 -9.53 13.30
CA ILE A 91 -2.93 -9.60 12.90
C ILE A 91 -3.76 -9.58 14.16
N LYS A 92 -4.66 -8.61 14.27
CA LYS A 92 -5.51 -8.42 15.43
C LYS A 92 -6.98 -8.56 15.01
N PRO A 93 -7.83 -9.25 15.80
CA PRO A 93 -9.27 -9.21 15.59
C PRO A 93 -9.77 -7.76 15.65
N CYS A 94 -10.68 -7.40 14.75
CA CYS A 94 -11.35 -6.11 14.68
C CYS A 94 -12.83 -6.38 14.39
N GLY A 95 -13.61 -6.63 15.45
CA GLY A 95 -14.99 -7.13 15.30
C GLY A 95 -15.00 -8.47 14.56
N ASN A 96 -15.75 -8.52 13.45
CA ASN A 96 -15.85 -9.67 12.53
C ASN A 96 -14.85 -9.60 11.36
N ALA A 97 -13.88 -8.69 11.46
CA ALA A 97 -12.78 -8.53 10.53
C ALA A 97 -11.43 -8.70 11.23
N PHE A 98 -10.35 -8.57 10.47
CA PHE A 98 -8.97 -8.61 10.95
C PHE A 98 -8.26 -7.35 10.51
N MET A 99 -7.44 -6.79 11.40
CA MET A 99 -6.56 -5.65 11.10
C MET A 99 -5.11 -6.12 11.05
N ALA A 100 -4.41 -5.79 9.97
CA ALA A 100 -2.97 -5.97 9.89
C ALA A 100 -2.25 -4.71 10.35
N THR A 101 -1.30 -4.88 11.26
CA THR A 101 -0.45 -3.79 11.76
C THR A 101 1.01 -4.15 11.56
N LEU A 102 1.83 -3.16 11.22
CA LEU A 102 3.26 -3.33 10.95
C LEU A 102 4.09 -2.33 11.76
N ASP A 103 4.16 -1.07 11.31
CA ASP A 103 5.05 -0.03 11.82
C ASP A 103 4.41 1.37 11.83
N GLY A 104 3.12 1.47 11.50
CA GLY A 104 2.36 2.72 11.44
C GLY A 104 2.55 3.53 10.16
N ASN A 105 3.21 2.99 9.13
CA ASN A 105 3.43 3.69 7.87
C ASN A 105 3.05 2.87 6.63
N PHE A 106 3.31 1.55 6.63
CA PHE A 106 3.21 0.73 5.42
C PHE A 106 2.08 -0.30 5.44
N GLU A 107 1.16 -0.26 6.41
CA GLU A 107 0.07 -1.22 6.57
C GLU A 107 -0.74 -1.37 5.29
N ALA A 108 -1.24 -0.27 4.72
CA ALA A 108 -2.01 -0.32 3.48
C ALA A 108 -1.18 -0.89 2.31
N SER A 109 0.13 -0.64 2.30
CA SER A 109 1.04 -1.13 1.25
C SER A 109 1.17 -2.65 1.25
N LEU A 110 0.78 -3.34 2.33
CA LEU A 110 0.75 -4.81 2.39
C LEU A 110 -0.28 -5.45 1.44
N LEU A 111 -1.11 -4.67 0.74
CA LEU A 111 -1.88 -5.16 -0.40
C LEU A 111 -0.97 -5.61 -1.58
N LEU A 112 0.24 -5.06 -1.71
CA LEU A 112 1.16 -5.33 -2.82
C LEU A 112 1.79 -6.75 -2.79
N PRO A 113 2.33 -7.25 -1.67
CA PRO A 113 3.01 -8.54 -1.69
C PRO A 113 2.00 -9.70 -1.81
N ASN A 114 1.85 -10.23 -3.03
CA ASN A 114 0.95 -11.35 -3.34
C ASN A 114 1.14 -12.57 -2.43
N LEU A 115 2.35 -12.80 -1.94
CA LEU A 115 2.67 -13.91 -1.03
C LEU A 115 1.94 -13.83 0.32
N LEU A 116 1.66 -12.61 0.83
CA LEU A 116 0.92 -12.44 2.09
C LEU A 116 -0.51 -12.94 1.94
N TRP A 117 -1.18 -12.52 0.88
CA TRP A 117 -2.57 -12.86 0.60
C TRP A 117 -2.78 -14.31 0.18
N ARG A 118 -1.81 -14.89 -0.53
CA ARG A 118 -1.85 -16.30 -0.94
C ARG A 118 -1.57 -17.26 0.21
N ASN A 119 -0.74 -16.87 1.17
CA ASN A 119 -0.27 -17.79 2.22
C ASN A 119 -0.62 -17.30 3.63
N HIS A 120 -0.07 -16.16 4.06
CA HIS A 120 -0.13 -15.72 5.44
C HIS A 120 -1.54 -15.39 5.93
N PHE A 121 -2.35 -14.72 5.10
CA PHE A 121 -3.70 -14.30 5.50
C PHE A 121 -4.77 -15.38 5.33
N ARG A 122 -4.44 -16.49 4.65
CA ARG A 122 -5.39 -17.59 4.40
C ARG A 122 -5.84 -18.32 5.66
N GLN A 123 -5.07 -18.24 6.74
CA GLN A 123 -5.47 -18.81 8.03
C GLN A 123 -6.63 -18.06 8.69
N PHE A 124 -6.93 -16.82 8.28
CA PHE A 124 -7.96 -15.97 8.89
C PHE A 124 -9.26 -15.93 8.08
N VAL A 125 -9.17 -16.10 6.76
CA VAL A 125 -10.30 -15.92 5.83
C VAL A 125 -10.43 -17.12 4.92
N SER A 126 -11.64 -17.70 4.92
CA SER A 126 -12.06 -18.68 3.92
C SER A 126 -12.74 -17.98 2.73
N GLY A 127 -12.44 -18.41 1.51
CA GLY A 127 -13.01 -17.82 0.29
C GLY A 127 -12.32 -16.53 -0.18
N ASP A 128 -13.07 -15.65 -0.83
CA ASP A 128 -12.55 -14.38 -1.36
C ASP A 128 -12.35 -13.36 -0.22
N TYR A 129 -11.35 -12.49 -0.38
CA TYR A 129 -11.12 -11.39 0.55
C TYR A 129 -11.97 -10.18 0.18
N LEU A 130 -12.39 -9.45 1.22
CA LEU A 130 -12.84 -8.07 1.14
C LEU A 130 -11.90 -7.23 2.01
N VAL A 131 -11.44 -6.09 1.51
CA VAL A 131 -10.36 -5.29 2.12
C VAL A 131 -10.69 -3.81 2.09
N ALA A 132 -10.28 -3.08 3.13
CA ALA A 132 -10.33 -1.62 3.20
C ALA A 132 -8.94 -1.07 3.57
N ILE A 133 -8.54 0.03 2.91
CA ILE A 133 -7.31 0.78 3.16
C ILE A 133 -7.57 2.30 3.18
N PRO A 134 -8.33 2.80 4.16
CA PRO A 134 -8.69 4.22 4.21
C PRO A 134 -7.51 5.16 4.45
N ASN A 135 -6.45 4.68 5.09
CA ASN A 135 -5.27 5.45 5.46
C ASN A 135 -4.01 4.60 5.31
N ARG A 136 -2.82 5.21 5.21
CA ARG A 136 -1.52 4.53 5.04
C ARG A 136 -1.27 3.45 6.10
N ASP A 137 -1.72 3.71 7.32
CA ASP A 137 -1.49 2.91 8.53
C ASP A 137 -2.62 1.93 8.82
N ILE A 138 -3.61 1.83 7.93
CA ILE A 138 -4.80 0.99 8.13
C ILE A 138 -4.94 -0.02 6.98
N LEU A 139 -4.94 -1.29 7.36
CA LEU A 139 -5.36 -2.40 6.51
C LEU A 139 -6.30 -3.29 7.31
N VAL A 140 -7.56 -3.35 6.87
CA VAL A 140 -8.59 -4.19 7.48
C VAL A 140 -9.16 -5.13 6.42
N PHE A 141 -9.34 -6.40 6.75
CA PHE A 141 -9.83 -7.41 5.81
C PHE A 141 -10.73 -8.44 6.47
N CYS A 142 -11.63 -9.03 5.69
CA CYS A 142 -12.51 -10.10 6.12
C CYS A 142 -12.84 -11.04 4.94
N ALA A 143 -13.65 -12.07 5.19
CA ALA A 143 -14.24 -12.86 4.12
C ALA A 143 -15.29 -12.02 3.38
N ARG A 144 -15.26 -12.02 2.04
CA ARG A 144 -16.23 -11.30 1.20
C ARG A 144 -17.69 -11.68 1.47
N SER A 145 -17.92 -12.93 1.88
CA SER A 145 -19.24 -13.43 2.25
C SER A 145 -19.73 -12.98 3.64
N SER A 146 -18.90 -12.29 4.43
CA SER A 146 -19.24 -11.85 5.79
C SER A 146 -19.92 -10.48 5.78
N THR A 147 -21.23 -10.46 5.99
CA THR A 147 -22.01 -9.22 6.12
C THR A 147 -21.57 -8.37 7.32
N ASP A 148 -21.30 -9.01 8.45
CA ASP A 148 -20.83 -8.30 9.66
C ASP A 148 -19.40 -7.78 9.46
N GLY A 149 -18.53 -8.59 8.83
CA GLY A 149 -17.17 -8.17 8.49
C GLY A 149 -17.17 -6.96 7.56
N ARG A 150 -18.01 -6.93 6.52
CA ARG A 150 -18.21 -5.74 5.68
C ARG A 150 -18.60 -4.52 6.50
N THR A 151 -19.53 -4.69 7.43
CA THR A 151 -20.00 -3.59 8.29
C THR A 151 -18.84 -3.02 9.11
N ASP A 152 -17.94 -3.87 9.60
CA ASP A 152 -16.75 -3.43 10.34
C ASP A 152 -15.69 -2.76 9.44
N LEU A 153 -15.53 -3.21 8.18
CA LEU A 153 -14.70 -2.51 7.19
C LEU A 153 -15.22 -1.10 6.89
N LEU A 154 -16.54 -0.95 6.70
CA LEU A 154 -17.15 0.36 6.44
C LEU A 154 -17.01 1.31 7.64
N LYS A 155 -17.11 0.79 8.87
CA LYS A 155 -16.82 1.59 10.08
C LYS A 155 -15.36 2.05 10.12
N ALA A 156 -14.41 1.20 9.73
CA ALA A 156 -13.00 1.58 9.67
C ALA A 156 -12.75 2.69 8.64
N VAL A 157 -13.43 2.65 7.49
CA VAL A 157 -13.41 3.73 6.49
C VAL A 157 -14.00 5.02 7.06
N GLU A 158 -15.20 4.97 7.65
CA GLU A 158 -15.85 6.16 8.21
C GLU A 158 -15.04 6.80 9.34
N ALA A 159 -14.38 5.99 10.17
CA ALA A 159 -13.51 6.47 11.24
C ALA A 159 -12.30 7.27 10.76
N GLN A 160 -11.95 7.19 9.47
CA GLN A 160 -10.82 7.90 8.86
C GLN A 160 -11.25 9.01 7.91
N ARG A 161 -12.56 9.24 7.76
CA ARG A 161 -13.12 10.16 6.78
C ARG A 161 -12.58 11.59 6.89
N ASP A 162 -12.39 12.05 8.12
CA ASP A 162 -11.90 13.39 8.44
C ASP A 162 -10.41 13.40 8.83
N SER A 163 -9.68 12.32 8.51
CA SER A 163 -8.24 12.25 8.77
C SER A 163 -7.45 13.00 7.69
N ASP A 164 -6.69 14.00 8.11
CA ASP A 164 -5.71 14.69 7.25
C ASP A 164 -4.38 13.92 7.15
N ASP A 165 -4.21 12.87 7.97
CA ASP A 165 -2.95 12.13 8.11
C ASP A 165 -2.81 11.04 7.04
N HIS A 166 -2.52 11.44 5.79
CA HIS A 166 -2.29 10.57 4.62
C HIS A 166 -3.46 9.63 4.20
N PRO A 167 -4.64 10.19 3.90
CA PRO A 167 -5.77 9.41 3.37
C PRO A 167 -5.44 8.70 2.05
N LEU A 168 -6.03 7.52 1.85
CA LEU A 168 -5.83 6.68 0.66
C LEU A 168 -7.12 6.46 -0.12
N SER A 169 -8.00 5.54 0.32
CA SER A 169 -9.22 5.19 -0.42
C SER A 169 -10.37 4.77 0.49
N CYS A 170 -11.55 5.32 0.22
CA CYS A 170 -12.79 4.93 0.89
C CYS A 170 -13.48 3.72 0.25
N GLU A 171 -12.91 3.17 -0.83
CA GLU A 171 -13.46 2.01 -1.53
C GLU A 171 -13.14 0.70 -0.81
N LEU A 172 -13.97 -0.31 -1.06
CA LEU A 172 -13.68 -1.69 -0.67
C LEU A 172 -13.10 -2.44 -1.86
N PHE A 173 -12.10 -3.28 -1.59
CA PHE A 173 -11.37 -4.02 -2.61
C PHE A 173 -11.58 -5.52 -2.48
N VAL A 174 -11.66 -6.19 -3.63
CA VAL A 174 -11.64 -7.64 -3.74
C VAL A 174 -10.47 -8.09 -4.59
N ARG A 175 -10.05 -9.34 -4.40
CA ARG A 175 -8.90 -9.90 -5.09
C ARG A 175 -9.32 -10.86 -6.20
N ARG A 176 -8.86 -10.65 -7.44
CA ARG A 176 -9.05 -11.55 -8.60
C ARG A 176 -7.72 -11.82 -9.27
N ASP A 177 -7.33 -13.09 -9.42
CA ASP A 177 -6.10 -13.52 -10.12
C ASP A 177 -4.79 -12.78 -9.76
N SER A 178 -4.73 -12.20 -8.55
CA SER A 178 -3.64 -11.37 -7.97
C SER A 178 -3.74 -9.87 -8.16
N GLU A 179 -4.79 -9.39 -8.80
CA GLU A 179 -5.14 -7.98 -8.90
C GLU A 179 -6.17 -7.60 -7.83
N TRP A 180 -6.18 -6.32 -7.48
CA TRP A 180 -7.16 -5.71 -6.60
C TRP A 180 -8.12 -4.88 -7.45
N LEU A 181 -9.41 -5.15 -7.31
CA LEU A 181 -10.47 -4.43 -7.99
C LEU A 181 -11.36 -3.77 -6.93
N VAL A 182 -11.91 -2.60 -7.24
CA VAL A 182 -13.00 -2.03 -6.46
C VAL A 182 -14.17 -3.02 -6.49
N GLU A 183 -14.78 -3.29 -5.35
CA GLU A 183 -15.77 -4.36 -5.23
C GLU A 183 -16.98 -4.18 -6.15
N GLY A 184 -17.41 -2.93 -6.40
CA GLY A 184 -18.49 -2.63 -7.33
C GLY A 184 -18.18 -2.98 -8.79
N ASP A 185 -16.89 -3.12 -9.13
CA ASP A 185 -16.40 -3.37 -10.49
C ASP A 185 -16.03 -4.85 -10.75
N ALA A 186 -16.21 -5.76 -9.76
CA ALA A 186 -15.55 -7.07 -9.68
C ALA A 186 -16.44 -8.33 -9.58
#